data_AF-A0A7R6P9T7-F1
#
_entry.id   AF-A0A7R6P9T7-F1
#
_cell.length_a   1.000
_cell.length_b   1.000
_cell.length_c   1.000
_cell.angle_alpha   90.00
_cell.angle_beta   90.00
_cell.angle_gamma   90.00
#
_symmetry.space_group_name_H-M   'P 1'
#
loop_
_entity.id
_entity.type
_entity.pdbx_description
1 polymer ?
#
loop_
_entity_poly.entity_id
_entity_poly.type
_entity_poly.pdbx_seq_one_letter_code
_entity_poly.pdbx_strand_id
1 'polypeptide(L)'
;MVKIKIIGGLGNQMFQYAAAKSLAVLNNTRVSANVSVFSNYKTHPLRLNKLNCDCEFDFTRDFRLVLSGFPLLGSAFSKKSMLLNHYVEKDLLFDSSFFDLDDNVLLSGYFQSEKYFSNIRELLIQEFSLDDRLTEAELAINNKIESCNSIAIHIRRGDYITDLSANNIHGICSEEYFEKALNYLDSINVLSDPTTTLFIFSDDILWCKDNLAFKYRTVFVEGSVDRPEVDIHLMSKCKHQVISNSTFSWWGAWLNTNLDKCVIAPLKWFNSLHDSTDIVPKQWMRL
;
A
#
# COMPACT_ATOMS: atom_id res chain seq x y z
N MET A 1 -2.97 0.04 24.19
CA MET A 1 -2.09 -0.21 23.02
C MET A 1 -2.89 -0.82 21.88
N VAL A 2 -2.67 -0.42 20.63
CA VAL A 2 -3.30 -1.05 19.44
C VAL A 2 -2.33 -2.06 18.84
N LYS A 3 -2.77 -3.31 18.68
CA LYS A 3 -1.99 -4.36 18.01
C LYS A 3 -2.52 -4.61 16.61
N ILE A 4 -1.65 -4.87 15.64
CA ILE A 4 -2.03 -5.20 14.26
C ILE A 4 -1.22 -6.38 13.75
N LYS A 5 -1.87 -7.34 13.10
CA LYS A 5 -1.17 -8.39 12.35
C LYS A 5 -0.71 -7.85 11.00
N ILE A 6 0.60 -7.90 10.76
CA ILE A 6 1.20 -7.48 9.49
C ILE A 6 1.41 -8.70 8.60
N ILE A 7 0.94 -8.63 7.35
CA ILE A 7 1.13 -9.69 6.34
C ILE A 7 0.98 -9.14 4.91
N GLY A 8 1.52 -9.86 3.92
CA GLY A 8 1.43 -9.50 2.51
C GLY A 8 2.59 -8.62 2.04
N GLY A 9 2.50 -8.10 0.82
CA GLY A 9 3.50 -7.19 0.24
C GLY A 9 3.50 -5.82 0.90
N LEU A 10 4.55 -5.01 0.65
CA LEU A 10 4.76 -3.71 1.31
C LEU A 10 3.51 -2.81 1.31
N GLY A 11 2.79 -2.70 0.20
CA GLY A 11 1.56 -1.89 0.14
C GLY A 11 0.48 -2.34 1.13
N ASN A 12 0.32 -3.65 1.35
CA ASN A 12 -0.61 -4.18 2.35
C ASN A 12 -0.12 -3.92 3.77
N GLN A 13 1.18 -4.07 4.01
CA GLN A 13 1.79 -3.78 5.31
C GLN A 13 1.58 -2.31 5.71
N MET A 14 1.68 -1.39 4.74
CA MET A 14 1.43 0.04 4.94
C MET A 14 -0.05 0.34 5.27
N PHE A 15 -1.02 -0.30 4.60
CA PHE A 15 -2.45 -0.16 4.96
C PHE A 15 -2.75 -0.64 6.37
N GLN A 16 -2.23 -1.80 6.74
CA GLN A 16 -2.39 -2.37 8.08
C GLN A 16 -1.82 -1.44 9.15
N TYR A 17 -0.61 -0.93 8.93
CA TYR A 17 0.01 0.05 9.82
C TYR A 17 -0.80 1.34 9.91
N ALA A 18 -1.21 1.91 8.77
CA ALA A 18 -1.91 3.19 8.71
C ALA A 18 -3.24 3.15 9.49
N ALA A 19 -4.02 2.08 9.34
CA ALA A 19 -5.25 1.89 10.10
C ALA A 19 -4.98 1.78 11.61
N ALA A 20 -3.99 0.97 12.00
CA ALA A 20 -3.61 0.82 13.40
C ALA A 20 -3.07 2.12 14.02
N LYS A 21 -2.29 2.89 13.27
CA LYS A 21 -1.73 4.17 13.68
C LYS A 21 -2.83 5.21 13.86
N SER A 22 -3.80 5.26 12.96
CA SER A 22 -4.96 6.15 13.06
C SER A 22 -5.74 5.91 14.36
N LEU A 23 -6.03 4.64 14.66
CA LEU A 23 -6.70 4.27 15.91
C LEU A 23 -5.84 4.55 17.15
N ALA A 24 -4.53 4.31 17.05
CA ALA A 24 -3.60 4.59 18.15
C ALA A 24 -3.50 6.08 18.47
N VAL A 25 -3.48 6.95 17.45
CA VAL A 25 -3.53 8.41 17.61
C VAL A 25 -4.83 8.84 18.26
N LEU A 26 -5.98 8.32 17.80
CA LEU A 26 -7.29 8.61 18.39
C LEU A 26 -7.36 8.25 19.87
N ASN A 27 -6.82 7.08 20.24
CA ASN A 27 -6.85 6.56 21.60
C ASN A 27 -5.63 6.96 22.45
N ASN A 28 -4.79 7.89 21.98
CA ASN A 28 -3.57 8.35 22.64
C ASN A 28 -2.70 7.18 23.18
N THR A 29 -2.44 6.19 22.32
CA THR A 29 -1.70 4.98 22.66
C THR A 29 -0.68 4.62 21.59
N ARG A 30 0.07 3.54 21.79
CA ARG A 30 1.11 3.07 20.86
C ARG A 30 0.62 1.95 19.95
N VAL A 31 1.31 1.77 18.82
CA VAL A 31 1.12 0.65 17.89
C VAL A 31 2.14 -0.46 18.20
N SER A 32 1.67 -1.71 18.21
CA SER A 32 2.50 -2.91 18.19
C SER A 32 2.17 -3.73 16.94
N ALA A 33 3.14 -3.83 16.04
CA ALA A 33 3.04 -4.53 14.77
C ALA A 33 3.48 -5.98 14.95
N ASN A 34 2.52 -6.90 15.03
CA ASN A 34 2.83 -8.33 15.09
C ASN A 34 3.29 -8.82 13.71
N VAL A 35 4.56 -9.23 13.65
CA VAL A 35 5.27 -9.69 12.44
C VAL A 35 5.72 -11.15 12.57
N SER A 36 5.20 -11.88 13.57
CA SER A 36 5.58 -13.26 13.85
C SER A 36 5.34 -14.22 12.67
N VAL A 37 4.40 -13.90 11.77
CA VAL A 37 4.09 -14.70 10.57
C VAL A 37 5.26 -14.77 9.58
N PHE A 38 6.13 -13.75 9.53
CA PHE A 38 7.28 -13.70 8.63
C PHE A 38 8.40 -14.69 9.00
N SER A 39 8.29 -15.42 10.13
CA SER A 39 9.19 -16.55 10.39
C SER A 39 9.00 -17.69 9.38
N ASN A 40 7.78 -17.84 8.84
CA ASN A 40 7.40 -18.94 7.96
C ASN A 40 6.81 -18.47 6.62
N TYR A 41 6.36 -17.21 6.52
CA TYR A 41 5.79 -16.64 5.30
C TYR A 41 6.89 -16.27 4.30
N LYS A 42 6.90 -16.95 3.15
CA LYS A 42 7.95 -16.80 2.13
C LYS A 42 7.55 -15.97 0.91
N THR A 43 6.26 -15.65 0.77
CA THR A 43 5.74 -14.95 -0.43
C THR A 43 6.23 -13.50 -0.49
N HIS A 44 6.18 -12.79 0.63
CA HIS A 44 6.71 -11.43 0.72
C HIS A 44 7.49 -11.25 2.02
N PRO A 45 8.65 -10.57 2.01
CA PRO A 45 9.39 -10.26 3.22
C PRO A 45 8.72 -9.11 4.02
N LEU A 46 9.07 -9.00 5.30
CA LEU A 46 8.78 -7.79 6.08
C LEU A 46 9.55 -6.62 5.46
N ARG A 47 8.82 -5.55 5.09
CA ARG A 47 9.39 -4.34 4.48
C ARG A 47 8.97 -3.07 5.21
N LEU A 48 7.92 -3.12 6.03
CA LEU A 48 7.49 -1.98 6.84
C LEU A 48 8.61 -1.42 7.74
N ASN A 49 9.53 -2.27 8.18
CA ASN A 49 10.72 -1.87 8.96
C ASN A 49 11.81 -1.17 8.15
N LYS A 50 11.58 -0.87 6.86
CA LYS A 50 12.42 -0.01 6.01
C LYS A 50 11.92 1.43 5.92
N LEU A 51 10.78 1.71 6.54
CA LEU A 51 10.17 3.03 6.65
C LEU A 51 10.32 3.55 8.08
N ASN A 52 10.15 4.85 8.26
CA ASN A 52 10.19 5.54 9.56
C ASN A 52 8.93 5.33 10.42
N CYS A 53 8.34 4.13 10.37
CA CYS A 53 7.13 3.78 11.11
C CYS A 53 7.38 3.73 12.63
N ASP A 54 6.65 4.55 13.39
CA ASP A 54 6.69 4.57 14.85
C ASP A 54 5.77 3.47 15.44
N CYS A 55 6.33 2.25 15.52
CA CYS A 55 5.71 1.10 16.19
C CYS A 55 6.74 0.14 16.79
N GLU A 56 6.29 -0.66 17.77
CA GLU A 56 7.03 -1.80 18.26
C GLU A 56 6.79 -3.02 17.36
N PHE A 57 7.86 -3.59 16.79
CA PHE A 57 7.78 -4.85 16.03
C PHE A 57 7.75 -6.05 16.99
N ASP A 58 6.60 -6.73 17.06
CA ASP A 58 6.38 -7.90 17.90
C ASP A 58 6.57 -9.20 17.10
N PHE A 59 7.65 -9.90 17.39
CA PHE A 59 7.98 -11.20 16.78
C PHE A 59 7.40 -12.38 17.56
N THR A 60 6.76 -12.13 18.71
CA THR A 60 6.16 -13.20 19.50
C THR A 60 4.98 -13.79 18.75
N ARG A 61 4.97 -15.13 18.62
CA ARG A 61 3.78 -15.83 18.15
C ARG A 61 2.69 -15.58 19.20
N ASP A 62 1.54 -15.08 18.77
CA ASP A 62 0.37 -14.89 19.63
C ASP A 62 -0.05 -16.24 20.24
N PHE A 63 0.60 -16.64 21.34
CA PHE A 63 0.14 -17.74 22.18
C PHE A 63 -1.08 -17.32 23.02
N ARG A 64 -1.54 -16.07 22.92
CA ARG A 64 -2.73 -15.52 23.61
C ARG A 64 -4.07 -15.83 22.92
N LEU A 65 -4.14 -16.90 22.15
CA LEU A 65 -5.34 -17.75 22.10
C LEU A 65 -5.27 -18.75 23.28
N VAL A 66 -5.16 -18.26 24.53
CA VAL A 66 -5.19 -19.13 25.71
C VAL A 66 -6.64 -19.35 26.13
N LEU A 67 -7.08 -20.60 25.88
CA LEU A 67 -8.13 -21.38 26.56
C LEU A 67 -9.61 -21.02 26.32
N SER A 68 -10.15 -21.49 25.20
CA SER A 68 -11.50 -22.07 25.22
C SER A 68 -11.40 -23.57 25.55
N GLY A 69 -11.62 -23.92 26.82
CA GLY A 69 -11.90 -25.29 27.26
C GLY A 69 -10.75 -26.00 27.98
N PHE A 70 -10.72 -25.88 29.31
CA PHE A 70 -10.54 -26.97 30.30
C PHE A 70 -10.60 -26.33 31.70
N PRO A 71 -11.56 -26.69 32.58
CA PRO A 71 -11.61 -26.12 33.91
C PRO A 71 -10.63 -26.87 34.82
N LEU A 72 -9.52 -26.22 35.18
CA LEU A 72 -8.68 -26.67 36.29
C LEU A 72 -9.09 -25.91 37.56
N LEU A 73 -9.61 -26.68 38.50
CA LEU A 73 -10.01 -26.27 39.85
C LEU A 73 -8.89 -25.53 40.58
N GLY A 74 -9.27 -24.45 41.28
CA GLY A 74 -8.56 -23.96 42.47
C GLY A 74 -7.56 -22.84 42.25
N SER A 75 -8.01 -21.59 42.37
CA SER A 75 -7.45 -20.57 43.27
C SER A 75 -7.96 -19.17 42.88
N ALA A 76 -8.38 -18.42 43.89
CA ALA A 76 -8.80 -17.04 43.77
C ALA A 76 -7.59 -16.15 43.44
N PHE A 77 -7.31 -15.98 42.16
CA PHE A 77 -6.59 -14.82 41.65
C PHE A 77 -7.53 -14.11 40.68
N SER A 78 -7.90 -12.87 41.00
CA SER A 78 -8.53 -11.96 40.04
C SER A 78 -7.51 -11.57 38.97
N LYS A 79 -7.08 -12.52 38.14
CA LYS A 79 -6.54 -12.18 36.83
C LYS A 79 -7.75 -11.79 36.01
N LYS A 80 -8.08 -10.49 36.06
CA LYS A 80 -8.80 -9.84 34.96
C LYS A 80 -7.95 -10.15 33.74
N SER A 81 -8.28 -11.23 33.05
CA SER A 81 -7.60 -11.64 31.84
C SER A 81 -7.68 -10.41 30.93
N MET A 82 -6.55 -9.76 30.67
CA MET A 82 -6.44 -8.77 29.60
C MET A 82 -6.60 -9.53 28.29
N LEU A 83 -7.81 -10.01 28.03
CA LEU A 83 -8.20 -10.46 26.70
C LEU A 83 -8.17 -9.19 25.86
N LEU A 84 -7.25 -9.16 24.91
CA LEU A 84 -7.29 -8.15 23.87
C LEU A 84 -8.60 -8.35 23.13
N ASN A 85 -9.36 -7.27 22.94
CA ASN A 85 -10.49 -7.31 22.02
C ASN A 85 -9.95 -7.66 20.63
N HIS A 86 -10.59 -8.57 19.90
CA HIS A 86 -10.14 -8.95 18.55
C HIS A 86 -11.11 -8.39 17.53
N TYR A 87 -10.65 -7.42 16.74
CA TYR A 87 -11.37 -6.89 15.60
C TYR A 87 -10.84 -7.53 14.30
N VAL A 88 -11.75 -8.10 13.52
CA VAL A 88 -11.46 -8.70 12.21
C VAL A 88 -12.20 -7.91 11.15
N GLU A 89 -11.47 -7.45 10.13
CA GLU A 89 -12.07 -6.84 8.94
C GLU A 89 -13.02 -7.84 8.27
N LYS A 90 -14.28 -7.44 8.08
CA LYS A 90 -15.35 -8.33 7.59
C LYS A 90 -15.33 -8.48 6.07
N ASP A 91 -15.07 -7.38 5.38
CA ASP A 91 -15.04 -7.25 3.93
C ASP A 91 -14.14 -6.07 3.53
N LEU A 92 -14.11 -5.71 2.25
CA LEU A 92 -13.23 -4.66 1.71
C LEU A 92 -13.80 -3.24 1.87
N LEU A 93 -15.00 -3.08 2.45
CA LEU A 93 -15.63 -1.79 2.66
C LEU A 93 -15.14 -1.16 3.96
N PHE A 94 -15.26 0.16 4.02
CA PHE A 94 -14.98 0.88 5.25
C PHE A 94 -16.08 0.63 6.28
N ASP A 95 -15.68 0.10 7.44
CA ASP A 95 -16.53 -0.04 8.62
C ASP A 95 -16.29 1.15 9.56
N SER A 96 -17.28 2.05 9.67
CA SER A 96 -17.18 3.23 10.53
C SER A 96 -17.09 2.89 12.02
N SER A 97 -17.56 1.71 12.44
CA SER A 97 -17.44 1.27 13.84
C SER A 97 -16.00 0.97 14.25
N PHE A 98 -15.07 0.93 13.29
CA PHE A 98 -13.63 0.84 13.57
C PHE A 98 -13.14 1.95 14.51
N PHE A 99 -13.73 3.16 14.43
CA PHE A 99 -13.35 4.28 15.29
C PHE A 99 -14.02 4.26 16.66
N ASP A 100 -14.94 3.32 16.92
CA ASP A 100 -15.52 3.07 18.24
C ASP A 100 -14.66 2.10 19.08
N LEU A 101 -13.58 1.56 18.51
CA LEU A 101 -12.69 0.63 19.19
C LEU A 101 -11.83 1.35 20.23
N ASP A 102 -11.82 0.82 21.44
CA ASP A 102 -10.91 1.26 22.50
C ASP A 102 -9.45 0.83 22.26
N ASP A 103 -8.58 1.22 23.19
CA ASP A 103 -7.24 0.63 23.28
C ASP A 103 -7.28 -0.87 23.68
N ASN A 104 -6.13 -1.55 23.62
CA ASN A 104 -6.03 -2.98 23.93
C ASN A 104 -6.85 -3.87 22.97
N VAL A 105 -6.81 -3.50 21.69
CA VAL A 105 -7.41 -4.24 20.58
C VAL A 105 -6.33 -4.89 19.71
N LEU A 106 -6.60 -6.09 19.21
CA LEU A 106 -5.88 -6.76 18.13
C LEU A 106 -6.69 -6.61 16.85
N LEU A 107 -6.07 -6.00 15.84
CA LEU A 107 -6.63 -5.82 14.51
C LEU A 107 -6.14 -6.95 13.59
N SER A 108 -7.03 -7.47 12.76
CA SER A 108 -6.71 -8.46 11.72
C SER A 108 -7.50 -8.15 10.44
N GLY A 109 -6.80 -7.80 9.37
CA GLY A 109 -7.40 -7.36 8.12
C GLY A 109 -6.33 -6.73 7.22
N TYR A 110 -6.72 -6.27 6.05
CA TYR A 110 -5.89 -5.45 5.18
C TYR A 110 -6.22 -3.96 5.30
N PHE A 111 -7.45 -3.56 5.64
CA PHE A 111 -7.85 -2.16 5.85
C PHE A 111 -7.55 -1.27 4.64
N GLN A 112 -7.85 -1.78 3.43
CA GLN A 112 -7.51 -1.14 2.15
C GLN A 112 -8.42 0.04 1.80
N SER A 113 -8.65 0.97 2.72
CA SER A 113 -9.41 2.20 2.45
C SER A 113 -8.78 3.38 3.17
N GLU A 114 -8.59 4.51 2.45
CA GLU A 114 -8.06 5.73 3.08
C GLU A 114 -8.94 6.26 4.21
N LYS A 115 -10.22 5.89 4.25
CA LYS A 115 -11.15 6.32 5.31
C LYS A 115 -10.72 5.86 6.70
N TYR A 116 -9.92 4.80 6.81
CA TYR A 116 -9.37 4.34 8.08
C TYR A 116 -8.27 5.28 8.63
N PHE A 117 -7.64 6.13 7.81
CA PHE A 117 -6.43 6.85 8.21
C PHE A 117 -6.21 8.23 7.56
N SER A 118 -7.16 8.72 6.76
CA SER A 118 -7.04 10.03 6.09
C SER A 118 -6.93 11.20 7.07
N ASN A 119 -7.46 11.04 8.27
CA ASN A 119 -7.34 11.99 9.39
C ASN A 119 -5.90 12.19 9.89
N ILE A 120 -4.99 11.24 9.63
CA ILE A 120 -3.57 11.32 10.04
C ILE A 120 -2.62 11.41 8.85
N ARG A 121 -3.10 11.89 7.69
CA ARG A 121 -2.33 11.89 6.44
C ARG A 121 -0.94 12.51 6.55
N GLU A 122 -0.83 13.69 7.17
CA GLU A 122 0.45 14.40 7.30
C GLU A 122 1.45 13.63 8.17
N LEU A 123 0.96 12.93 9.20
CA LEU A 123 1.80 12.03 10.01
C LEU A 123 2.28 10.83 9.18
N LEU A 124 1.40 10.21 8.40
CA LEU A 124 1.77 9.07 7.56
C LEU A 124 2.76 9.42 6.46
N ILE A 125 2.70 10.64 5.89
CA ILE A 125 3.73 11.11 4.95
C ILE A 125 5.12 11.12 5.60
N GLN A 126 5.19 11.53 6.87
CA GLN A 126 6.45 11.55 7.62
C GLN A 126 6.92 10.13 7.94
N GLU A 127 6.03 9.27 8.43
CA GLU A 127 6.38 7.91 8.86
C GLU A 127 6.62 6.93 7.70
N PHE A 128 6.06 7.18 6.53
CA PHE A 128 6.34 6.42 5.30
C PHE A 128 7.49 7.02 4.47
N SER A 129 8.26 7.94 5.05
CA SER A 129 9.54 8.34 4.48
C SER A 129 10.60 7.23 4.64
N LEU A 130 11.62 7.26 3.79
CA LEU A 130 12.73 6.32 3.81
C LEU A 130 13.64 6.58 5.03
N ASP A 131 14.12 5.51 5.65
CA ASP A 131 15.14 5.56 6.70
C ASP A 131 16.53 5.85 6.09
N ASP A 132 16.82 5.24 4.94
CA ASP A 132 18.10 5.34 4.24
C ASP A 132 18.13 6.44 3.18
N ARG A 133 19.34 6.92 2.89
CA ARG A 133 19.61 7.80 1.74
C ARG A 133 19.42 7.04 0.41
N LEU A 134 19.01 7.79 -0.61
CA LEU A 134 19.06 7.32 -1.99
C LEU A 134 20.51 7.08 -2.40
N THR A 135 20.74 6.02 -3.17
CA THR A 135 21.99 5.80 -3.92
C THR A 135 22.14 6.86 -5.01
N GLU A 136 23.33 6.96 -5.61
CA GLU A 136 23.56 7.90 -6.70
C GLU A 136 22.63 7.66 -7.92
N ALA A 137 22.37 6.38 -8.25
CA ALA A 137 21.47 6.01 -9.34
C ALA A 137 20.00 6.40 -9.04
N GLU A 138 19.53 6.11 -7.82
CA GLU A 138 18.17 6.48 -7.39
C GLU A 138 17.99 8.00 -7.30
N LEU A 139 19.02 8.72 -6.82
CA LEU A 139 19.03 10.18 -6.77
C LEU A 139 19.00 10.79 -8.19
N ALA A 140 19.72 10.20 -9.15
CA ALA A 140 19.66 10.64 -10.53
C ALA A 140 18.25 10.47 -11.14
N ILE A 141 17.56 9.38 -10.82
CA ILE A 141 16.15 9.18 -11.21
C ILE A 141 15.27 10.22 -10.52
N ASN A 142 15.42 10.44 -9.21
CA ASN A 142 14.67 11.45 -8.47
C ASN A 142 14.81 12.85 -9.09
N ASN A 143 16.04 13.28 -9.38
CA ASN A 143 16.31 14.58 -10.00
C ASN A 143 15.67 14.68 -11.40
N LYS A 144 15.64 13.58 -12.16
CA LYS A 144 14.94 13.54 -13.46
C LYS A 144 13.43 13.67 -13.30
N ILE A 145 12.84 13.02 -12.29
CA ILE A 145 11.41 13.12 -11.97
C ILE A 145 11.04 14.56 -11.61
N GLU A 146 11.85 15.24 -10.80
CA GLU A 146 11.59 16.61 -10.33
C GLU A 146 11.79 17.68 -11.42
N SER A 147 12.64 17.41 -12.42
CA SER A 147 12.98 18.38 -13.48
C SER A 147 12.02 18.44 -14.66
N CYS A 148 10.95 17.63 -14.68
CA CYS A 148 10.05 17.52 -15.82
C CYS A 148 8.59 17.37 -15.42
N ASN A 149 7.69 17.39 -16.40
CA ASN A 149 6.31 16.94 -16.20
C ASN A 149 6.24 15.40 -16.11
N SER A 150 6.52 14.88 -14.91
CA SER A 150 6.68 13.45 -14.65
C SER A 150 5.37 12.74 -14.41
N ILE A 151 5.18 11.59 -15.07
CA ILE A 151 4.00 10.74 -14.93
C ILE A 151 4.47 9.35 -14.53
N ALA A 152 4.16 8.91 -13.31
CA ALA A 152 4.40 7.53 -12.91
C ALA A 152 3.37 6.63 -13.57
N ILE A 153 3.81 5.63 -14.32
CA ILE A 153 2.97 4.55 -14.82
C ILE A 153 3.44 3.26 -14.16
N HIS A 154 2.57 2.68 -13.33
CA HIS A 154 2.85 1.39 -12.73
C HIS A 154 2.19 0.28 -13.53
N ILE A 155 2.95 -0.76 -13.84
CA ILE A 155 2.51 -1.94 -14.58
C ILE A 155 2.80 -3.16 -13.71
N ARG A 156 1.76 -3.82 -13.20
CA ARG A 156 1.89 -5.07 -12.42
C ARG A 156 1.75 -6.26 -13.36
N ARG A 157 2.77 -7.11 -13.44
CA ARG A 157 2.80 -8.32 -14.27
C ARG A 157 3.21 -9.58 -13.52
N GLY A 158 4.21 -9.51 -12.66
CA GLY A 158 4.95 -10.65 -12.07
C GLY A 158 4.06 -11.77 -11.53
N ASP A 159 3.69 -11.71 -10.25
CA ASP A 159 2.93 -12.78 -9.58
C ASP A 159 1.57 -13.04 -10.25
N TYR A 160 1.04 -12.05 -10.98
CA TYR A 160 -0.29 -12.10 -11.60
C TYR A 160 -0.31 -12.91 -12.90
N ILE A 161 0.84 -13.07 -13.58
CA ILE A 161 0.97 -13.92 -14.76
C ILE A 161 1.33 -15.36 -14.35
N THR A 162 2.06 -15.53 -13.25
CA THR A 162 2.60 -16.83 -12.83
C THR A 162 1.66 -17.60 -11.88
N ASP A 163 0.82 -16.91 -11.11
CA ASP A 163 -0.19 -17.53 -10.24
C ASP A 163 -1.61 -17.32 -10.81
N LEU A 164 -2.18 -18.39 -11.38
CA LEU A 164 -3.54 -18.40 -11.92
C LEU A 164 -4.60 -18.01 -10.87
N SER A 165 -4.36 -18.27 -9.58
CA SER A 165 -5.29 -17.89 -8.51
C SER A 165 -5.25 -16.39 -8.24
N ALA A 166 -4.07 -15.77 -8.26
CA ALA A 166 -3.91 -14.33 -8.16
C ALA A 166 -4.50 -13.59 -9.37
N ASN A 167 -4.32 -14.14 -10.59
CA ASN A 167 -4.89 -13.57 -11.82
C ASN A 167 -6.43 -13.61 -11.81
N ASN A 168 -7.02 -14.72 -11.37
CA ASN A 168 -8.47 -14.86 -11.29
C ASN A 168 -9.11 -13.89 -10.27
N ILE A 169 -8.38 -13.50 -9.23
CA ILE A 169 -8.87 -12.60 -8.18
C ILE A 169 -8.64 -11.13 -8.56
N HIS A 170 -7.43 -10.77 -8.97
CA HIS A 170 -7.07 -9.37 -9.21
C HIS A 170 -7.20 -8.96 -10.69
N GLY A 171 -6.80 -9.82 -11.63
CA GLY A 171 -6.68 -9.47 -13.04
C GLY A 171 -5.49 -8.53 -13.33
N ILE A 172 -5.10 -8.43 -14.60
CA ILE A 172 -4.02 -7.55 -15.06
C ILE A 172 -4.65 -6.37 -15.82
N CYS A 173 -4.18 -5.15 -15.57
CA CYS A 173 -4.58 -4.00 -16.37
C CYS A 173 -4.14 -4.21 -17.84
N SER A 174 -5.08 -4.10 -18.78
CA SER A 174 -4.81 -4.28 -20.21
C SER A 174 -4.00 -3.12 -20.77
N GLU A 175 -3.36 -3.34 -21.92
CA GLU A 175 -2.74 -2.26 -22.70
C GLU A 175 -3.76 -1.16 -23.04
N GLU A 176 -5.00 -1.55 -23.36
CA GLU A 176 -6.13 -0.63 -23.60
C GLU A 176 -6.40 0.31 -22.40
N TYR A 177 -6.24 -0.16 -21.16
CA TYR A 177 -6.37 0.68 -19.98
C TYR A 177 -5.31 1.79 -19.96
N PHE A 178 -4.04 1.44 -20.23
CA PHE A 178 -2.96 2.42 -20.26
C PHE A 178 -3.12 3.41 -21.41
N GLU A 179 -3.59 2.96 -22.58
CA GLU A 179 -3.93 3.85 -23.69
C GLU A 179 -5.06 4.82 -23.34
N LYS A 180 -6.15 4.34 -22.71
CA LYS A 180 -7.25 5.19 -22.24
C LYS A 180 -6.78 6.21 -21.21
N ALA A 181 -5.93 5.80 -20.27
CA ALA A 181 -5.36 6.69 -19.28
C ALA A 181 -4.53 7.80 -19.93
N LEU A 182 -3.66 7.46 -20.89
CA LEU A 182 -2.87 8.47 -21.63
C LEU A 182 -3.76 9.39 -22.47
N ASN A 183 -4.78 8.86 -23.15
CA ASN A 183 -5.74 9.69 -23.90
C ASN A 183 -6.50 10.65 -22.98
N TYR A 184 -6.86 10.21 -21.77
CA TYR A 184 -7.49 11.09 -20.78
C TYR A 184 -6.53 12.20 -20.34
N LEU A 185 -5.28 11.87 -20.01
CA LEU A 185 -4.26 12.86 -19.65
C LEU A 185 -4.02 13.87 -20.78
N ASP A 186 -4.02 13.43 -22.03
CA ASP A 186 -3.94 14.31 -23.20
C ASP A 186 -5.15 15.25 -23.27
N SER A 187 -6.36 14.72 -23.07
CA SER A 187 -7.61 15.49 -23.14
C SER A 187 -7.70 16.61 -22.09
N ILE A 188 -6.98 16.48 -20.98
CA ILE A 188 -6.88 17.51 -19.94
C ILE A 188 -5.55 18.30 -20.00
N ASN A 189 -4.86 18.27 -21.15
CA ASN A 189 -3.62 18.99 -21.46
C ASN A 189 -2.42 18.64 -20.56
N VAL A 190 -2.45 17.51 -19.84
CA VAL A 190 -1.28 17.05 -19.05
C VAL A 190 -0.14 16.64 -19.99
N LEU A 191 -0.43 16.03 -21.14
CA LEU A 191 0.60 15.55 -22.08
C LEU A 191 1.11 16.63 -23.04
N SER A 192 0.51 17.82 -23.05
CA SER A 192 0.90 18.92 -23.94
C SER A 192 2.18 19.63 -23.51
N ASP A 193 2.62 19.45 -22.26
CA ASP A 193 3.89 19.98 -21.78
C ASP A 193 5.05 19.28 -22.52
N PRO A 194 5.93 20.03 -23.23
CA PRO A 194 7.03 19.45 -23.99
C PRO A 194 8.09 18.78 -23.13
N THR A 195 8.06 18.93 -21.80
CA THR A 195 8.92 18.22 -20.83
C THR A 195 8.32 16.89 -20.37
N THR A 196 7.07 16.57 -20.75
CA THR A 196 6.37 15.36 -20.30
C THR A 196 7.19 14.11 -20.50
N THR A 197 7.37 13.36 -19.41
CA THR A 197 8.13 12.12 -19.37
C THR A 197 7.39 11.07 -18.56
N LEU A 198 7.20 9.89 -19.15
CA LEU A 198 6.61 8.72 -18.52
C LEU A 198 7.71 7.97 -17.77
N PHE A 199 7.49 7.69 -16.49
CA PHE A 199 8.35 6.87 -15.66
C PHE A 199 7.65 5.54 -15.39
N ILE A 200 8.16 4.46 -16.00
CA ILE A 200 7.55 3.14 -15.93
C ILE A 200 8.15 2.38 -14.74
N PHE A 201 7.28 1.99 -13.81
CA PHE A 201 7.58 1.14 -12.67
C PHE A 201 6.89 -0.21 -12.88
N SER A 202 7.62 -1.30 -12.68
CA SER A 202 7.08 -2.64 -12.91
C SER A 202 7.83 -3.69 -12.10
N ASP A 203 7.13 -4.74 -11.69
CA ASP A 203 7.76 -5.96 -11.17
C ASP A 203 8.35 -6.85 -12.28
N ASP A 204 8.14 -6.48 -13.54
CA ASP A 204 8.76 -7.07 -14.73
C ASP A 204 9.14 -5.95 -15.74
N ILE A 205 10.18 -5.19 -15.39
CA ILE A 205 10.63 -4.04 -16.19
C ILE A 205 11.25 -4.44 -17.53
N LEU A 206 11.87 -5.63 -17.59
CA LEU A 206 12.46 -6.15 -18.83
C LEU A 206 11.38 -6.45 -19.85
N TRP A 207 10.30 -7.13 -19.46
CA TRP A 207 9.17 -7.34 -20.34
C TRP A 207 8.59 -6.01 -20.85
N CYS A 208 8.48 -5.00 -19.98
CA CYS A 208 7.97 -3.69 -20.37
C CYS A 208 8.84 -3.04 -21.46
N LYS A 209 10.17 -3.14 -21.36
CA LYS A 209 11.09 -2.62 -22.37
C LYS A 209 10.94 -3.34 -23.72
N ASP A 210 10.76 -4.65 -23.68
CA ASP A 210 10.70 -5.48 -24.88
C ASP A 210 9.35 -5.40 -25.61
N ASN A 211 8.27 -5.07 -24.89
CA ASN A 211 6.90 -5.18 -25.40
C ASN A 211 6.13 -3.86 -25.45
N LEU A 212 6.54 -2.83 -24.71
CA LEU A 212 5.81 -1.57 -24.65
C LEU A 212 6.55 -0.45 -25.36
N ALA A 213 5.84 0.23 -26.26
CA ALA A 213 6.31 1.42 -26.95
C ALA A 213 5.33 2.58 -26.73
N PHE A 214 5.79 3.64 -26.08
CA PHE A 214 5.00 4.84 -25.87
C PHE A 214 5.41 5.95 -26.84
N LYS A 215 4.44 6.77 -27.25
CA LYS A 215 4.68 7.95 -28.12
C LYS A 215 5.43 9.09 -27.42
N TYR A 216 5.56 9.01 -26.10
CA TYR A 216 6.14 10.04 -25.24
C TYR A 216 7.54 9.65 -24.74
N ARG A 217 8.32 10.63 -24.28
CA ARG A 217 9.60 10.35 -23.63
C ARG A 217 9.35 9.40 -22.47
N THR A 218 10.10 8.30 -22.44
CA THR A 218 9.87 7.22 -21.49
C THR A 218 11.17 6.87 -20.79
N VAL A 219 11.09 6.66 -19.48
CA VAL A 219 12.15 6.17 -18.62
C VAL A 219 11.64 4.91 -17.95
N PHE A 220 12.26 3.78 -18.24
CA PHE A 220 12.01 2.54 -17.51
C PHE A 220 12.86 2.57 -16.25
N VAL A 221 12.20 2.62 -15.09
CA VAL A 221 12.87 2.71 -13.79
C VAL A 221 13.31 1.30 -13.40
N GLU A 222 14.61 1.05 -13.52
CA GLU A 222 15.23 -0.16 -13.01
C GLU A 222 15.42 0.01 -11.49
N GLY A 223 14.36 -0.31 -10.74
CA GLY A 223 14.42 -0.35 -9.29
C GLY A 223 15.40 -1.41 -8.79
N SER A 224 15.86 -1.26 -7.56
CA SER A 224 16.52 -2.36 -6.85
C SER A 224 15.45 -3.34 -6.39
N VAL A 225 15.55 -4.61 -6.80
CA VAL A 225 14.67 -5.71 -6.35
C VAL A 225 14.59 -5.78 -4.81
N ASP A 226 15.65 -5.34 -4.14
CA ASP A 226 15.77 -5.38 -2.69
C ASP A 226 15.21 -4.16 -1.96
N ARG A 227 14.79 -3.10 -2.68
CA ARG A 227 14.34 -1.82 -2.09
C ARG A 227 13.03 -1.29 -2.72
N PRO A 228 11.94 -2.07 -2.72
CA PRO A 228 10.66 -1.64 -3.29
C PRO A 228 10.08 -0.37 -2.62
N GLU A 229 10.46 -0.07 -1.37
CA GLU A 229 10.14 1.20 -0.71
C GLU A 229 10.67 2.44 -1.46
N VAL A 230 11.81 2.32 -2.15
CA VAL A 230 12.37 3.40 -2.96
C VAL A 230 11.51 3.68 -4.19
N ASP A 231 10.97 2.64 -4.84
CA ASP A 231 10.08 2.83 -5.98
C ASP A 231 8.77 3.53 -5.58
N ILE A 232 8.20 3.20 -4.40
CA ILE A 232 7.07 3.95 -3.83
C ILE A 232 7.45 5.42 -3.62
N HIS A 233 8.64 5.67 -3.06
CA HIS A 233 9.15 7.02 -2.86
C HIS A 233 9.25 7.77 -4.19
N LEU A 234 9.90 7.21 -5.21
CA LEU A 234 10.05 7.81 -6.52
C LEU A 234 8.70 8.06 -7.22
N MET A 235 7.77 7.10 -7.17
CA MET A 235 6.41 7.28 -7.68
C MET A 235 5.68 8.46 -7.01
N SER A 236 5.88 8.64 -5.69
CA SER A 236 5.29 9.75 -4.94
C SER A 236 5.81 11.13 -5.34
N LYS A 237 7.01 11.18 -5.96
CA LYS A 237 7.64 12.42 -6.46
C LYS A 237 7.20 12.80 -7.87
N CYS A 238 6.64 11.88 -8.65
CA CYS A 238 6.09 12.20 -9.98
C CYS A 238 4.94 13.21 -9.88
N LYS A 239 4.66 14.02 -10.91
CA LYS A 239 3.55 14.98 -10.86
C LYS A 239 2.17 14.34 -10.98
N HIS A 240 2.03 13.30 -11.80
CA HIS A 240 0.78 12.56 -12.06
C HIS A 240 1.01 11.04 -12.01
N GLN A 241 -0.08 10.25 -11.93
CA GLN A 241 -0.02 8.80 -11.76
C GLN A 241 -1.06 8.06 -12.61
N VAL A 242 -0.62 6.98 -13.24
CA VAL A 242 -1.47 5.92 -13.77
C VAL A 242 -1.11 4.64 -13.01
N ILE A 243 -1.99 4.20 -12.11
CA ILE A 243 -1.72 3.07 -11.22
C ILE A 243 -2.32 1.77 -11.79
N SER A 244 -1.82 0.62 -11.31
CA SER A 244 -2.53 -0.65 -11.50
C SER A 244 -3.47 -0.90 -10.31
N ASN A 245 -4.24 -1.98 -10.36
CA ASN A 245 -4.98 -2.57 -9.24
C ASN A 245 -4.04 -3.18 -8.18
N SER A 246 -3.09 -2.38 -7.70
CA SER A 246 -2.02 -2.81 -6.79
C SER A 246 -1.93 -1.83 -5.64
N THR A 247 -1.91 -2.35 -4.41
CA THR A 247 -1.68 -1.52 -3.22
C THR A 247 -0.32 -0.83 -3.24
N PHE A 248 0.65 -1.36 -4.01
CA PHE A 248 1.96 -0.77 -4.17
C PHE A 248 1.90 0.60 -4.87
N SER A 249 1.30 0.67 -6.06
CA SER A 249 1.14 1.94 -6.79
C SER A 249 0.07 2.84 -6.19
N TRP A 250 -0.91 2.26 -5.49
CA TRP A 250 -1.85 3.03 -4.66
C TRP A 250 -1.10 3.92 -3.66
N TRP A 251 -0.14 3.37 -2.91
CA TRP A 251 0.65 4.15 -1.95
C TRP A 251 1.56 5.18 -2.62
N GLY A 252 2.16 4.85 -3.77
CA GLY A 252 2.91 5.81 -4.57
C GLY A 252 2.07 7.04 -4.94
N ALA A 253 0.80 6.84 -5.36
CA ALA A 253 -0.11 7.93 -5.69
C ALA A 253 -0.67 8.67 -4.46
N TRP A 254 -0.96 7.97 -3.37
CA TRP A 254 -1.55 8.58 -2.16
C TRP A 254 -0.55 9.46 -1.39
N LEU A 255 0.72 9.05 -1.36
CA LEU A 255 1.82 9.78 -0.72
C LEU A 255 2.28 11.01 -1.51
N ASN A 256 1.90 11.11 -2.77
CA ASN A 256 2.18 12.29 -3.56
C ASN A 256 1.53 13.54 -2.92
N THR A 257 2.34 14.56 -2.66
CA THR A 257 1.92 15.82 -2.04
C THR A 257 1.59 16.94 -3.04
N ASN A 258 1.80 16.73 -4.34
CA ASN A 258 1.34 17.63 -5.38
C ASN A 258 -0.20 17.77 -5.32
N LEU A 259 -0.68 19.00 -5.26
CA LEU A 259 -2.10 19.34 -5.21
C LEU A 259 -2.74 19.28 -6.60
N ASP A 260 -1.95 19.51 -7.64
CA ASP A 260 -2.38 19.48 -9.05
C ASP A 260 -2.26 18.08 -9.67
N LYS A 261 -1.99 17.05 -8.84
CA LYS A 261 -1.85 15.67 -9.33
C LYS A 261 -3.13 15.18 -9.98
N CYS A 262 -2.95 14.38 -11.02
CA CYS A 262 -4.02 13.59 -11.61
C CYS A 262 -3.66 12.12 -11.38
N VAL A 263 -4.53 11.41 -10.68
CA VAL A 263 -4.37 9.96 -10.43
C VAL A 263 -5.45 9.23 -11.20
N ILE A 264 -5.03 8.31 -12.06
CA ILE A 264 -5.89 7.41 -12.81
C ILE A 264 -5.70 5.99 -12.25
N ALA A 265 -6.80 5.37 -11.87
CA ALA A 265 -6.89 4.01 -11.36
C ALA A 265 -7.79 3.16 -12.27
N PRO A 266 -7.64 1.83 -12.27
CA PRO A 266 -8.52 0.97 -13.04
C PRO A 266 -9.94 0.99 -12.48
N LEU A 267 -10.93 0.91 -13.38
CA LEU A 267 -12.34 0.83 -13.03
C LEU A 267 -12.64 -0.43 -12.23
N LYS A 268 -12.01 -1.56 -12.57
CA LYS A 268 -12.11 -2.81 -11.82
C LYS A 268 -10.84 -3.03 -11.00
N TRP A 269 -10.99 -3.11 -9.68
CA TRP A 269 -9.88 -3.41 -8.78
C TRP A 269 -9.68 -4.93 -8.60
N PHE A 270 -10.77 -5.68 -8.54
CA PHE A 270 -10.79 -7.14 -8.53
C PHE A 270 -11.68 -7.67 -9.65
N ASN A 271 -11.38 -8.89 -10.11
CA ASN A 271 -12.24 -9.67 -11.00
C ASN A 271 -13.37 -10.41 -10.26
N SER A 272 -13.31 -10.44 -8.92
CA SER A 272 -14.32 -11.07 -8.07
C SER A 272 -15.56 -10.20 -7.86
N LEU A 273 -16.64 -10.79 -7.32
CA LEU A 273 -17.88 -10.10 -6.98
C LEU A 273 -17.79 -9.25 -5.69
N HIS A 274 -16.62 -9.19 -5.04
CA HIS A 274 -16.47 -8.43 -3.81
C HIS A 274 -16.54 -6.92 -4.08
N ASP A 275 -17.39 -6.23 -3.34
CA ASP A 275 -17.47 -4.77 -3.39
C ASP A 275 -16.17 -4.18 -2.86
N SER A 276 -15.49 -3.42 -3.71
CA SER A 276 -14.19 -2.79 -3.45
C SER A 276 -14.26 -1.27 -3.69
N THR A 277 -15.47 -0.71 -3.62
CA THR A 277 -15.73 0.70 -3.93
C THR A 277 -14.92 1.67 -3.07
N ASP A 278 -14.57 1.28 -1.84
CA ASP A 278 -13.86 2.12 -0.88
C ASP A 278 -12.32 2.03 -0.96
N ILE A 279 -11.79 1.21 -1.88
CA ILE A 279 -10.33 1.09 -2.06
C ILE A 279 -9.76 2.29 -2.79
N VAL A 280 -10.39 2.69 -3.89
CA VAL A 280 -9.93 3.83 -4.69
C VAL A 280 -10.51 5.12 -4.12
N PRO A 281 -9.69 6.08 -3.69
CA PRO A 281 -10.15 7.38 -3.24
C PRO A 281 -11.08 8.05 -4.26
N LYS A 282 -12.14 8.71 -3.77
CA LYS A 282 -13.20 9.30 -4.62
C LYS A 282 -12.68 10.36 -5.60
N GLN A 283 -11.58 11.02 -5.24
CA GLN A 283 -10.91 12.06 -6.01
C GLN A 283 -10.08 11.51 -7.18
N TRP A 284 -9.85 10.20 -7.27
CA TRP A 284 -9.09 9.60 -8.36
C TRP A 284 -10.02 9.26 -9.54
N MET A 285 -9.51 9.45 -10.75
CA MET A 285 -10.21 9.10 -11.98
C MET A 285 -10.18 7.57 -12.16
N ARG A 286 -11.32 6.96 -12.49
CA ARG A 286 -11.43 5.51 -12.71
C ARG A 286 -11.79 5.22 -14.17
N LEU A 287 -10.95 4.45 -14.86
CA LEU A 287 -11.10 4.11 -16.29
C LEU A 287 -11.09 2.60 -16.55
#